data_AF-A0AAW8KRS8-F1
#
_entry.id   AF-A0AAW8KRS8-F1
#
_cell.length_a   1.000
_cell.length_b   1.000
_cell.length_c   1.000
_cell.angle_alpha   90.00
_cell.angle_beta   90.00
_cell.angle_gamma   90.00
#
_symmetry.space_group_name_H-M   'P 1'
#
loop_
_entity.id
_entity.type
_entity.pdbx_description
1 polymer ?
#
loop_
_entity_poly.entity_id
_entity_poly.type
_entity_poly.pdbx_seq_one_letter_code
_entity_poly.pdbx_strand_id
1 'polypeptide(L)'
;GQPHAAYLTPDMSLYDMASSIYESSVMLLEHFRCHPAIISYSNKNFYGNRIKPMRLSKKSEQLSPALVAIYTPQGYRESKNSKHINRIEAKAIIEEMKLLLKDERYAN
;
A
#
# COMPACT_ATOMS: atom_id res chain seq x y z
N GLY A 1 -39.74 16.04 2.06
CA GLY A 1 -38.32 16.02 1.64
C GLY A 1 -37.88 14.58 1.55
N GLN A 2 -37.02 14.22 0.59
CA GLN A 2 -36.53 12.85 0.47
C GLN A 2 -35.80 12.42 1.75
N PRO A 3 -36.15 11.28 2.36
CA PRO A 3 -35.37 10.70 3.45
C PRO A 3 -33.96 10.32 2.93
N HIS A 4 -32.94 10.48 3.78
CA HIS A 4 -31.53 10.16 3.48
C HIS A 4 -30.84 11.00 2.37
N ALA A 5 -31.38 12.17 2.00
CA ALA A 5 -30.79 13.04 0.97
C ALA A 5 -29.31 13.44 1.23
N ALA A 6 -28.89 13.50 2.50
CA ALA A 6 -27.50 13.78 2.87
C ALA A 6 -26.51 12.66 2.48
N TYR A 7 -27.00 11.44 2.25
CA TYR A 7 -26.20 10.27 1.88
C TYR A 7 -26.27 9.94 0.38
N LEU A 8 -27.06 10.71 -0.39
CA LEU A 8 -27.23 10.54 -1.84
C LEU A 8 -26.46 11.63 -2.60
N THR A 9 -25.19 11.84 -2.24
CA THR A 9 -24.30 12.76 -2.94
C THR A 9 -23.49 12.03 -4.03
N PRO A 10 -23.10 12.69 -5.13
CA PRO A 10 -22.31 12.07 -6.20
C PRO A 10 -20.95 11.52 -5.75
N ASP A 11 -20.45 11.98 -4.59
CA ASP A 11 -19.14 11.63 -4.05
C ASP A 11 -19.14 10.31 -3.25
N MET A 12 -20.30 9.73 -2.97
CA MET A 12 -20.42 8.48 -2.21
C MET A 12 -20.51 7.28 -3.16
N SER A 13 -19.74 6.22 -2.87
CA SER A 13 -19.91 4.96 -3.59
C SER A 13 -21.23 4.28 -3.17
N LEU A 14 -21.72 3.36 -4.01
CA LEU A 14 -22.88 2.54 -3.66
C LEU A 14 -22.69 1.76 -2.36
N TYR A 15 -21.46 1.33 -2.08
CA TYR A 15 -21.11 0.64 -0.84
C TYR A 15 -21.24 1.56 0.38
N ASP A 16 -20.81 2.81 0.26
CA ASP A 16 -20.91 3.79 1.35
C ASP A 16 -22.38 4.14 1.64
N MET A 17 -23.18 4.29 0.58
CA MET A 17 -24.63 4.47 0.70
C MET A 17 -25.28 3.28 1.41
N ALA A 18 -25.01 2.06 0.97
CA ALA A 18 -25.53 0.85 1.61
C ALA A 18 -25.07 0.74 3.08
N SER A 19 -23.81 1.04 3.37
CA SER A 19 -23.27 0.99 4.75
C SER A 19 -23.89 2.05 5.68
N SER A 20 -24.47 3.13 5.14
CA SER A 20 -25.21 4.12 5.93
C SER A 20 -26.64 3.68 6.25
N ILE A 21 -27.22 2.79 5.44
CA ILE A 21 -28.60 2.29 5.57
C ILE A 21 -28.63 0.98 6.38
N TYR A 22 -27.62 0.11 6.20
CA TYR A 22 -27.54 -1.18 6.86
C TYR A 22 -26.53 -1.15 8.02
N GLU A 23 -26.96 -1.59 9.21
CA GLU A 23 -26.18 -1.51 10.45
C GLU A 23 -24.95 -2.43 10.51
N SER A 24 -24.79 -3.39 9.59
CA SER A 24 -23.70 -4.36 9.64
C SER A 24 -22.97 -4.52 8.32
N SER A 25 -21.65 -4.31 8.37
CA SER A 25 -20.70 -4.73 7.34
C SER A 25 -19.78 -5.80 7.91
N VAL A 26 -19.49 -6.83 7.12
CA VAL A 26 -18.57 -7.89 7.51
C VAL A 26 -17.17 -7.55 7.01
N MET A 27 -16.24 -7.31 7.94
CA MET A 27 -14.84 -7.10 7.60
C MET A 27 -14.07 -8.42 7.64
N LEU A 28 -13.44 -8.79 6.52
CA LEU A 28 -12.48 -9.89 6.48
C LEU A 28 -11.19 -9.48 7.20
N LEU A 29 -10.78 -10.28 8.18
CA LEU A 29 -9.64 -9.95 9.05
C LEU A 29 -8.32 -10.55 8.58
N GLU A 30 -8.35 -11.66 7.85
CA GLU A 30 -7.15 -12.41 7.50
C GLU A 30 -6.51 -11.90 6.19
N HIS A 31 -5.22 -11.59 6.24
CA HIS A 31 -4.48 -11.02 5.13
C HIS A 31 -3.37 -11.97 4.66
N PHE A 32 -3.52 -12.51 3.45
CA PHE A 32 -2.62 -13.53 2.90
C PHE A 32 -1.61 -13.00 1.88
N ARG A 33 -1.66 -11.70 1.53
CA ARG A 33 -0.89 -11.15 0.41
C ARG A 33 0.51 -10.66 0.79
N CYS A 34 0.61 -9.77 1.77
CA CYS A 34 1.84 -9.05 2.10
C CYS A 34 2.53 -9.64 3.33
N HIS A 35 3.85 -9.44 3.40
CA HIS A 35 4.64 -9.72 4.61
C HIS A 35 4.16 -8.85 5.79
N PRO A 36 4.20 -9.32 7.06
CA PRO A 36 3.76 -8.55 8.22
C PRO A 36 4.35 -7.13 8.31
N ALA A 37 5.65 -6.99 8.01
CA ALA A 37 6.34 -5.70 7.99
C ALA A 37 5.75 -4.69 6.99
N ILE A 38 5.15 -5.16 5.88
CA ILE A 38 4.56 -4.31 4.83
C ILE A 38 3.14 -3.88 5.24
N ILE A 39 2.28 -4.83 5.64
CA ILE A 39 0.87 -4.53 5.96
C ILE A 39 0.71 -3.75 7.29
N SER A 40 1.72 -3.78 8.16
CA SER A 40 1.66 -3.17 9.50
C SER A 40 1.28 -1.68 9.48
N TYR A 41 1.83 -0.89 8.54
CA TYR A 41 1.49 0.53 8.44
C TYR A 41 0.00 0.74 8.14
N SER A 42 -0.54 0.05 7.14
CA SER A 42 -1.95 0.19 6.78
C SER A 42 -2.87 -0.34 7.88
N ASN A 43 -2.50 -1.45 8.51
CA ASN A 43 -3.27 -2.06 9.60
C ASN A 43 -3.46 -1.09 10.78
N LYS A 44 -2.37 -0.41 11.19
CA LYS A 44 -2.40 0.57 12.27
C LYS A 44 -3.25 1.80 11.93
N ASN A 45 -3.07 2.36 10.75
CA ASN A 45 -3.65 3.66 10.40
C ASN A 45 -5.08 3.60 9.85
N PHE A 46 -5.48 2.49 9.20
CA PHE A 46 -6.76 2.41 8.48
C PHE A 46 -7.68 1.27 8.97
N TYR A 47 -7.15 0.26 9.67
CA TYR A 47 -7.94 -0.90 10.10
C TYR A 47 -8.04 -1.08 11.62
N GLY A 48 -7.45 -0.17 12.41
CA GLY A 48 -7.48 -0.23 13.87
C GLY A 48 -6.81 -1.49 14.42
N ASN A 49 -5.74 -1.96 13.78
CA ASN A 49 -5.01 -3.19 14.11
C ASN A 49 -5.84 -4.50 14.04
N ARG A 50 -6.99 -4.50 13.36
CA ARG A 50 -7.85 -5.68 13.25
C ARG A 50 -7.37 -6.71 12.22
N ILE A 51 -6.51 -6.32 11.27
CA ILE A 51 -6.01 -7.24 10.24
C ILE A 51 -4.98 -8.20 10.85
N LYS A 52 -5.13 -9.48 10.54
CA LYS A 52 -4.25 -10.60 10.93
C LYS A 52 -3.42 -11.03 9.72
N PRO A 53 -2.12 -10.75 9.68
CA PRO A 53 -1.25 -11.24 8.61
C PRO A 53 -1.11 -12.76 8.70
N MET A 54 -1.59 -13.46 7.68
CA MET A 54 -1.58 -14.93 7.59
C MET A 54 -0.62 -15.45 6.52
N ARG A 55 0.12 -14.56 5.82
CA ARG A 55 1.13 -14.98 4.85
C ARG A 55 2.29 -15.67 5.57
N LEU A 56 2.49 -16.94 5.25
CA LEU A 56 3.67 -17.70 5.64
C LEU A 56 4.70 -17.64 4.49
N SER A 57 5.83 -16.97 4.70
CA SER A 57 6.93 -17.01 3.74
C SER A 57 7.62 -18.37 3.83
N LYS A 58 7.85 -19.02 2.69
CA LYS A 58 8.77 -20.17 2.61
C LYS A 58 10.20 -19.69 2.91
N LYS A 59 11.10 -20.57 3.35
CA LYS A 59 12.51 -20.22 3.58
C LYS A 59 13.18 -19.60 2.34
N SER A 60 12.83 -20.08 1.14
CA SER A 60 13.31 -19.53 -0.13
C SER A 60 12.73 -18.16 -0.46
N GLU A 61 11.60 -17.79 0.13
CA GLU A 61 10.89 -16.51 -0.07
C GLU A 61 11.16 -15.53 1.09
N GLN A 62 12.04 -15.89 2.01
CA GLN A 62 12.27 -15.12 3.22
C GLN A 62 13.15 -13.91 2.93
N LEU A 63 12.49 -12.76 2.76
CA LEU A 63 13.14 -11.45 2.68
C LEU A 63 13.43 -10.95 4.09
N SER A 64 14.69 -10.67 4.41
CA SER A 64 15.11 -10.14 5.71
C SER A 64 16.25 -9.14 5.54
N PRO A 65 16.01 -7.83 5.77
CA PRO A 65 14.73 -7.20 6.09
C PRO A 65 13.73 -7.21 4.91
N ALA A 66 12.43 -7.37 5.20
CA ALA A 66 11.37 -7.37 4.18
C ALA A 66 10.94 -5.98 3.70
N LEU A 67 11.38 -4.92 4.39
CA LEU A 67 11.10 -3.53 4.06
C LEU A 67 12.34 -2.70 4.40
N VAL A 68 12.87 -1.98 3.42
CA VAL A 68 14.05 -1.11 3.56
C VAL A 68 13.68 0.27 3.04
N ALA A 69 13.90 1.30 3.86
CA ALA A 69 13.78 2.68 3.43
C ALA A 69 15.14 3.18 2.94
N ILE A 70 15.19 3.71 1.72
CA ILE A 70 16.40 4.28 1.12
C ILE A 70 16.22 5.80 1.07
N TYR A 71 17.10 6.53 1.75
CA TYR A 71 17.12 7.98 1.70
C TYR A 71 18.05 8.48 0.60
N THR A 72 17.54 9.32 -0.30
CA THR A 72 18.32 9.94 -1.38
C THR A 72 18.63 11.40 -1.03
N PRO A 73 19.82 11.70 -0.45
CA PRO A 73 20.10 13.01 0.15
C PRO A 73 20.14 14.18 -0.84
N GLN A 74 20.41 13.90 -2.12
CA GLN A 74 20.44 14.92 -3.18
C GLN A 74 19.11 15.01 -3.94
N GLY A 75 18.07 14.32 -3.47
CA GLY A 75 16.75 14.35 -4.09
C GLY A 75 16.14 15.75 -4.06
N TYR A 76 15.65 16.21 -5.21
CA TYR A 76 14.90 17.44 -5.31
C TYR A 76 13.77 17.31 -6.31
N ARG A 77 12.70 18.09 -6.09
CA ARG A 77 11.49 18.09 -6.91
C ARG A 77 11.61 19.13 -8.01
N GLU A 78 11.73 18.68 -9.26
CA GLU A 78 11.56 19.50 -10.46
C GLU A 78 10.06 19.67 -10.73
N SER A 79 9.59 20.92 -10.88
CA SER A 79 8.23 21.20 -11.34
C SER A 79 8.28 21.69 -12.79
N LYS A 80 7.69 20.93 -13.72
CA LYS A 80 7.61 21.31 -15.15
C LYS A 80 6.23 20.98 -15.68
N ASN A 81 5.50 21.99 -16.20
CA ASN A 81 4.17 21.82 -16.80
C ASN A 81 3.21 21.01 -15.90
N SER A 82 3.10 21.39 -14.62
CA SER A 82 2.29 20.70 -13.60
C SER A 82 2.70 19.25 -13.27
N LYS A 83 3.84 18.77 -13.79
CA LYS A 83 4.43 17.48 -13.42
C LYS A 83 5.53 17.69 -12.38
N HIS A 84 5.61 16.75 -11.44
CA HIS A 84 6.62 16.71 -10.41
C HIS A 84 7.54 15.52 -10.65
N ILE A 85 8.84 15.81 -10.80
CA ILE A 85 9.84 14.80 -11.16
C ILE A 85 11.00 14.91 -10.19
N ASN A 86 11.42 13.79 -9.60
CA ASN A 86 12.69 13.69 -8.90
C ASN A 86 13.60 12.72 -9.66
N ARG A 87 14.56 13.27 -10.42
CA ARG A 87 15.46 12.47 -11.26
C ARG A 87 16.45 11.64 -10.44
N ILE A 88 16.79 12.10 -9.24
CA ILE A 88 17.72 11.41 -8.35
C ILE A 88 17.07 10.16 -7.77
N GLU A 89 15.83 10.27 -7.29
CA GLU A 89 15.04 9.10 -6.86
C GLU A 89 14.82 8.12 -8.02
N ALA A 90 14.46 8.61 -9.21
CA ALA A 90 14.26 7.75 -10.37
C ALA A 90 15.52 6.95 -10.74
N LYS A 91 16.70 7.59 -10.70
CA LYS A 91 17.98 6.89 -10.89
C LYS A 91 18.24 5.86 -9.80
N ALA A 92 18.00 6.20 -8.53
CA ALA A 92 18.18 5.27 -7.42
C ALA A 92 17.29 4.02 -7.56
N ILE A 93 16.03 4.18 -7.98
CA ILE A 93 15.12 3.08 -8.27
C ILE A 93 15.67 2.18 -9.38
N ILE A 94 16.15 2.76 -10.48
CA ILE A 94 16.70 1.99 -11.61
C ILE A 94 17.93 1.19 -11.19
N GLU A 95 18.85 1.80 -10.43
CA GLU A 95 20.04 1.10 -9.96
C GLU A 95 19.69 -0.04 -8.99
N GLU A 96 18.74 0.17 -8.07
CA GLU A 96 18.25 -0.89 -7.19
C GLU A 96 17.60 -2.03 -7.98
N MET A 97 16.78 -1.72 -8.99
CA MET A 97 16.19 -2.73 -9.87
C MET A 97 17.26 -3.56 -10.60
N LYS A 98 18.33 -2.92 -11.10
CA LYS A 98 19.45 -3.64 -11.74
C LYS A 98 20.17 -4.56 -10.77
N LEU A 99 20.32 -4.16 -9.50
CA LEU A 99 20.92 -5.01 -8.47
C LEU A 99 20.04 -6.23 -8.18
N LEU A 100 18.73 -6.01 -7.99
CA LEU A 100 17.76 -7.09 -7.77
C LEU A 100 17.72 -8.08 -8.94
N LEU A 101 17.80 -7.61 -10.18
CA LEU A 101 17.82 -8.48 -11.36
C LEU A 101 19.10 -9.32 -11.50
N LYS A 102 20.21 -8.89 -10.90
CA LYS A 102 21.49 -9.60 -10.93
C LYS A 102 21.68 -10.55 -9.74
N ASP A 103 20.87 -10.39 -8.70
CA ASP A 103 20.97 -11.18 -7.49
C ASP A 103 20.35 -12.56 -7.72
N GLU A 104 21.18 -13.60 -7.59
CA GLU A 104 20.77 -14.99 -7.84
C GLU A 104 19.66 -15.46 -6.89
N ARG A 105 19.46 -14.80 -5.74
CA ARG A 105 18.30 -15.08 -4.87
C ARG A 105 16.96 -14.80 -5.55
N TYR A 106 16.96 -13.98 -6.61
CA TYR A 106 15.79 -13.63 -7.40
C TYR A 106 15.89 -14.11 -8.86
N ALA A 107 16.91 -14.90 -9.19
CA ALA A 107 16.96 -15.57 -10.49
C ALA A 107 15.85 -16.64 -10.52
N ASN A 108 14.95 -16.53 -11.51
CA ASN A 108 13.87 -17.49 -11.73
C ASN A 108 14.40 -18.83 -12.26
#